data_AF-A0A2S9FHH6-F1
#
_entry.id   AF-A0A2S9FHH6-F1
#
_cell.length_a   1.000
_cell.length_b   1.000
_cell.length_c   1.000
_cell.angle_alpha   90.00
_cell.angle_beta   90.00
_cell.angle_gamma   90.00
#
_symmetry.space_group_name_H-M   'P 1'
#
loop_
_entity.id
_entity.type
_entity.pdbx_description
1 polymer ?
#
loop_
_entity_poly.entity_id
_entity_poly.type
_entity_poly.pdbx_seq_one_letter_code
_entity_poly.pdbx_strand_id
1 'polypeptide(L)'
;MRTVVVGAGPTGLFTAIALVRRGGQVVVVDRDPGPGGDGPWRRRGVMQFEHAHTFRGPVVDALQAEMPEALTALTQVGATVVT
;
A
#
# COMPACT_ATOMS: atom_id res chain seq x y z
N MET A 1 11.58 -1.74 18.23
CA MET A 1 10.35 -1.17 18.83
C MET A 1 9.14 -1.89 18.22
N ARG A 2 8.10 -2.17 19.01
CA ARG A 2 6.87 -2.82 18.52
C ARG A 2 5.81 -1.75 18.30
N THR A 3 5.26 -1.68 17.10
CA THR A 3 4.33 -0.63 16.67
C THR A 3 3.05 -1.25 16.14
N VAL A 4 1.91 -0.63 16.41
CA VAL A 4 0.63 -0.97 15.77
C VAL A 4 0.27 0.15 14.79
N VAL A 5 -0.09 -0.22 13.57
CA VAL A 5 -0.64 0.68 12.56
C VAL A 5 -2.10 0.30 12.33
N VAL A 6 -3.01 1.26 12.49
CA VAL A 6 -4.44 1.05 12.27
C VAL A 6 -4.81 1.56 10.88
N GLY A 7 -5.23 0.65 10.01
CA GLY A 7 -5.57 0.86 8.61
C GLY A 7 -4.50 0.36 7.64
N ALA A 8 -4.86 -0.61 6.80
CA ALA A 8 -4.11 -1.12 5.65
C ALA A 8 -4.49 -0.36 4.36
N GLY A 9 -4.61 0.96 4.44
CA GLY A 9 -4.66 1.85 3.28
C GLY A 9 -3.24 2.17 2.77
N PRO A 10 -3.11 2.95 1.67
CA PRO A 10 -1.81 3.32 1.11
C PRO A 10 -0.85 3.93 2.14
N THR A 11 -1.33 4.89 2.94
CA THR A 11 -0.52 5.53 3.99
C THR A 11 -0.09 4.53 5.07
N GLY A 12 -1.02 3.72 5.58
CA GLY A 12 -0.72 2.78 6.66
C GLY A 12 0.25 1.68 6.23
N LEU A 13 0.08 1.14 5.02
CA LEU A 13 1.01 0.16 4.45
C LEU A 13 2.38 0.78 4.19
N PHE A 14 2.43 2.01 3.64
CA PHE A 14 3.70 2.71 3.45
C PHE A 14 4.44 2.89 4.77
N THR A 15 3.75 3.40 5.80
CA THR A 15 4.32 3.59 7.15
C THR A 15 4.78 2.27 7.75
N ALA A 16 3.97 1.20 7.65
CA ALA A 16 4.32 -0.10 8.18
C ALA A 16 5.59 -0.67 7.54
N ILE A 17 5.66 -0.65 6.20
CA ILE A 17 6.83 -1.11 5.44
C ILE A 17 8.07 -0.28 5.82
N ALA A 18 7.95 1.04 5.82
CA ALA A 18 9.04 1.95 6.16
C ALA A 18 9.60 1.70 7.58
N LEU A 19 8.73 1.42 8.55
CA LEU A 19 9.12 1.08 9.93
C LEU A 19 9.79 -0.30 10.01
N VAL A 20 9.27 -1.31 9.31
CA VAL A 20 9.88 -2.66 9.26
C VAL A 20 11.27 -2.61 8.66
N ARG A 21 11.47 -1.88 7.55
CA ARG A 21 12.79 -1.71 6.90
C ARG A 21 13.83 -1.06 7.81
N ARG A 22 13.40 -0.33 8.84
CA ARG A 22 14.26 0.31 9.86
C ARG A 22 14.44 -0.56 11.11
N GLY A 23 14.12 -1.85 11.05
CA GLY A 23 14.29 -2.80 12.15
C GLY A 23 13.12 -2.82 13.16
N GLY A 24 11.99 -2.20 12.81
CA GLY A 24 10.77 -2.25 13.63
C GLY A 24 10.00 -3.57 13.49
N GLN A 25 9.20 -3.89 14.51
CA GLN A 25 8.19 -4.95 14.42
C GLN A 25 6.81 -4.29 14.36
N VAL A 26 6.10 -4.44 13.25
CA VAL A 26 4.81 -3.77 13.02
C VAL A 26 3.67 -4.78 12.94
N VAL A 27 2.57 -4.49 13.62
CA VAL A 27 1.28 -5.16 13.43
C VAL A 27 0.33 -4.18 12.75
N VAL A 28 -0.24 -4.59 11.61
CA VAL A 28 -1.26 -3.80 10.91
C VAL A 28 -2.64 -4.36 11.25
N VAL A 29 -3.56 -3.50 11.64
CA VAL A 29 -4.96 -3.86 11.92
C VAL A 29 -5.85 -3.08 10.95
N ASP A 30 -6.60 -3.78 10.11
CA ASP A 30 -7.63 -3.19 9.26
C ASP A 30 -8.99 -3.83 9.57
N ARG A 31 -10.06 -3.08 9.34
CA ARG A 31 -11.44 -3.55 9.46
C ARG A 31 -11.84 -4.41 8.26
N ASP A 32 -11.32 -4.08 7.08
CA ASP A 32 -11.55 -4.87 5.87
C ASP A 32 -10.60 -6.07 5.83
N PRO A 33 -11.04 -7.21 5.28
CA PRO A 33 -10.14 -8.33 5.06
C PRO A 33 -9.04 -7.93 4.06
N GLY A 34 -7.88 -8.60 4.18
CA GLY A 34 -6.84 -8.52 3.16
C GLY A 34 -7.32 -9.01 1.79
N PRO A 35 -6.51 -8.82 0.73
CA PRO A 35 -6.83 -9.36 -0.59
C PRO A 35 -7.15 -10.85 -0.45
N GLY A 36 -8.35 -11.24 -0.90
CA GLY A 36 -8.71 -12.65 -1.02
C GLY A 36 -7.80 -13.34 -2.04
N GLY A 37 -7.73 -14.67 -2.00
CA GLY A 37 -7.16 -15.45 -3.10
C GLY A 37 -8.03 -15.33 -4.35
N ASP A 38 -8.55 -16.45 -4.85
CA ASP A 38 -9.44 -16.41 -6.02
C ASP A 38 -10.82 -15.85 -5.64
N GLY A 39 -11.08 -14.58 -5.98
CA GLY A 39 -12.38 -13.93 -5.79
C GLY A 39 -12.30 -12.39 -5.68
N PRO A 40 -13.47 -11.71 -5.69
CA PRO A 40 -13.51 -10.25 -5.58
C PRO A 40 -13.07 -9.78 -4.20
N TRP A 41 -12.09 -8.88 -4.14
CA TRP A 41 -11.64 -8.26 -2.90
C TRP A 41 -12.57 -7.13 -2.47
N ARG A 42 -13.33 -7.36 -1.40
CA ARG A 42 -14.31 -6.39 -0.88
C ARG A 42 -13.71 -5.56 0.25
N ARG A 43 -13.59 -4.24 0.03
CA ARG A 43 -13.14 -3.26 1.03
C ARG A 43 -14.23 -2.26 1.39
N ARG A 44 -15.03 -2.56 2.41
CA ARG A 44 -16.14 -1.69 2.84
C ARG A 44 -15.64 -0.34 3.37
N GLY A 45 -14.43 -0.31 3.92
CA GLY A 45 -13.78 0.92 4.39
C GLY A 45 -13.33 1.86 3.26
N VAL A 46 -13.33 1.41 2.00
CA VAL A 46 -12.90 2.20 0.84
C VAL A 46 -14.03 2.22 -0.19
N MET A 47 -14.92 3.20 -0.09
CA MET A 47 -16.13 3.27 -0.95
C MET A 47 -15.82 3.34 -2.46
N GLN A 48 -14.64 3.83 -2.82
CA GLN A 48 -14.16 3.97 -4.19
C GLN A 48 -13.22 2.83 -4.63
N PHE A 49 -13.17 1.71 -3.91
CA PHE A 49 -12.14 0.69 -4.10
C PHE A 49 -12.04 0.13 -5.53
N GLU A 50 -13.17 0.02 -6.23
CA GLU A 50 -13.23 -0.50 -7.61
C GLU A 50 -13.01 0.59 -8.68
N HIS A 51 -12.88 1.86 -8.30
CA HIS A 51 -12.55 2.92 -9.25
C HIS A 51 -11.08 2.88 -9.67
N ALA A 52 -10.75 3.55 -10.76
CA ALA A 52 -9.36 3.76 -11.15
C ALA A 52 -8.63 4.57 -10.05
N HIS A 53 -7.48 4.07 -9.61
CA HIS A 53 -6.62 4.73 -8.64
C HIS A 53 -5.38 5.26 -9.32
N THR A 54 -5.03 6.51 -9.04
CA THR A 54 -3.77 7.12 -9.48
C THR A 54 -3.01 7.67 -8.28
N PHE A 55 -1.70 7.56 -8.32
CA PHE A 55 -0.82 8.26 -7.39
C PHE A 55 -0.42 9.60 -7.97
N ARG A 56 -0.41 10.63 -7.11
CA ARG A 56 0.17 11.93 -7.44
C ARG A 56 1.70 11.82 -7.43
N GLY A 57 2.38 12.67 -8.19
CA GLY A 57 3.85 12.68 -8.30
C GLY A 57 4.60 12.47 -6.97
N PRO A 58 4.29 13.24 -5.90
CA PRO A 58 4.97 13.07 -4.61
C PRO A 58 4.84 11.67 -3.98
N VAL A 59 3.74 10.96 -4.25
CA VAL A 59 3.57 9.58 -3.77
C VAL A 59 4.45 8.63 -4.58
N VAL A 60 4.58 8.86 -5.90
CA VAL A 60 5.51 8.10 -6.75
C VAL A 60 6.96 8.33 -6.29
N ASP A 61 7.33 9.58 -6.00
CA ASP A 61 8.66 9.93 -5.49
C ASP A 61 8.96 9.22 -4.16
N ALA A 62 7.98 9.20 -3.24
CA ALA A 62 8.10 8.51 -1.97
C ALA A 62 8.23 6.99 -2.14
N LEU A 63 7.46 6.38 -3.05
CA LEU A 63 7.59 4.95 -3.38
C LEU A 63 8.96 4.65 -3.98
N GLN A 64 9.45 5.46 -4.91
CA GLN A 64 10.75 5.29 -5.54
C GLN A 64 11.90 5.38 -4.52
N ALA A 65 11.79 6.27 -3.53
CA ALA A 65 12.80 6.46 -2.49
C ALA A 65 12.80 5.34 -1.44
N GLU A 66 11.62 4.90 -0.98
CA GLU A 66 11.50 4.02 0.19
C GLU A 66 11.22 2.55 -0.16
N MET A 67 10.62 2.28 -1.32
CA MET A 67 10.17 0.96 -1.75
C MET A 67 10.14 0.83 -3.28
N PRO A 68 11.30 0.99 -3.97
CA PRO A 68 11.38 0.94 -5.43
C PRO A 68 10.87 -0.40 -5.99
N GLU A 69 10.98 -1.48 -5.23
CA GLU A 69 10.44 -2.79 -5.62
C GLU A 69 8.90 -2.81 -5.69
N ALA A 70 8.22 -2.03 -4.85
CA ALA A 70 6.77 -1.90 -4.90
C ALA A 70 6.33 -1.13 -6.16
N LEU A 71 7.04 -0.05 -6.49
CA LEU A 71 6.81 0.68 -7.74
C LEU A 71 7.06 -0.21 -8.97
N THR A 72 8.14 -1.00 -8.94
CA THR A 72 8.46 -1.98 -9.98
C THR A 72 7.37 -3.04 -10.12
N ALA A 73 6.87 -3.59 -9.01
CA ALA A 73 5.80 -4.59 -9.05
C ALA A 73 4.51 -4.00 -9.64
N LEU A 74 4.16 -2.76 -9.30
CA LEU A 74 2.99 -2.07 -9.85
C LEU A 74 3.11 -1.87 -11.37
N THR A 75 4.28 -1.45 -11.86
CA THR A 75 4.46 -1.25 -13.31
C THR A 75 4.49 -2.56 -14.08
N GLN A 76 5.01 -3.64 -13.50
CA GLN A 76 4.96 -4.98 -14.08
C GLN A 76 3.54 -5.51 -14.28
N VAL A 77 2.59 -5.11 -13.44
CA VAL A 77 1.17 -5.49 -13.57
C VAL A 77 0.33 -4.45 -14.34
N GLY A 78 0.98 -3.50 -15.01
CA GLY A 78 0.34 -2.58 -15.96
C GLY A 78 0.14 -1.15 -15.47
N ALA A 79 0.61 -0.78 -14.27
CA ALA A 79 0.62 0.64 -13.88
C ALA A 79 1.60 1.44 -14.75
N THR A 80 1.27 2.71 -15.04
CA THR A 80 2.13 3.62 -15.80
C THR A 80 2.55 4.80 -14.92
N VAL A 81 3.84 5.14 -14.94
CA VAL A 81 4.36 6.38 -14.34
C VAL A 81 4.37 7.44 -15.43
N VAL A 82 3.52 8.45 -15.30
CA VAL A 82 3.47 9.58 -16.22
C VAL A 82 4.48 10.63 -15.75
N THR A 83 5.41 10.99 -16.62
CA THR A 83 6.39 12.07 -16.45
C THR A 83 5.79 13.43 -16.78
#